data_AF-A0A2A2KKQ7-F1
#
_entry.id   AF-A0A2A2KKQ7-F1
#
_cell.length_a   1.000
_cell.length_b   1.000
_cell.length_c   1.000
_cell.angle_alpha   90.00
_cell.angle_beta   90.00
_cell.angle_gamma   90.00
#
_symmetry.space_group_name_H-M   'P 1'
#
loop_
_entity.id
_entity.type
_entity.pdbx_description
1 polymer ?
#
loop_
_entity_poly.entity_id
_entity_poly.type
_entity_poly.pdbx_seq_one_letter_code
_entity_poly.pdbx_strand_id
1 'polypeptide(L)'
;MFIQPHPVFVIVFCSITCVIGYVTRFKRDFMYISDANESRSCLAEAEPITFLKCDQQCHDEVVAQRRQQLASKRDSNQVFLSSNLENYEAELNQLCTFQVCYLKCYIPIVKEVCGSRADRAIDVVRSLVESHADDINDWHIVTGNYENLPSSCKSLSSRQSDSADPVLQIINAA
;
A
#
# COMPACT_ATOMS: atom_id res chain seq x y z
N MET A 1 43.26 -10.23 -42.45
CA MET A 1 42.93 -8.88 -42.97
C MET A 1 41.92 -8.28 -41.99
N PHE A 2 42.40 -7.58 -40.96
CA PHE A 2 41.56 -6.93 -39.96
C PHE A 2 41.24 -5.52 -40.44
N ILE A 3 39.97 -5.26 -40.75
CA ILE A 3 39.48 -3.93 -41.12
C ILE A 3 39.46 -3.11 -39.83
N GLN A 4 40.40 -2.16 -39.69
CA GLN A 4 40.38 -1.19 -38.60
C GLN A 4 39.24 -0.19 -38.83
N PRO A 5 38.34 0.01 -37.86
CA PRO A 5 37.28 1.00 -38.00
C PRO A 5 37.86 2.41 -37.88
N HIS A 6 37.55 3.27 -38.86
CA HIS A 6 37.95 4.67 -38.85
C HIS A 6 37.35 5.41 -37.63
N PRO A 7 38.12 6.30 -36.97
CA PRO A 7 37.72 6.97 -35.73
C PRO A 7 36.43 7.80 -35.84
N VAL A 8 36.08 8.24 -37.06
CA VAL A 8 34.86 9.00 -37.35
C VAL A 8 33.60 8.16 -37.12
N PHE A 9 33.62 6.86 -37.43
CA PHE A 9 32.46 5.98 -37.26
C PHE A 9 32.15 5.70 -35.79
N VAL A 10 33.18 5.62 -34.94
CA VAL A 10 33.03 5.39 -33.50
C VAL A 10 32.42 6.61 -32.80
N ILE A 11 32.83 7.83 -33.21
CA ILE A 11 32.32 9.08 -32.64
C ILE A 11 30.85 9.30 -33.00
N VAL A 12 30.47 9.02 -34.26
CA VAL A 12 29.08 9.16 -34.73
C VAL A 12 28.17 8.12 -34.06
N PHE A 13 28.59 6.87 -33.93
CA PHE A 13 27.80 5.86 -33.21
C PHE A 13 27.67 6.17 -31.71
N CYS A 14 28.74 6.67 -31.07
CA CYS A 14 28.71 7.04 -29.66
C CYS A 14 27.78 8.24 -29.38
N SER A 15 27.79 9.25 -30.26
CA SER A 15 26.89 10.41 -30.13
C SER A 15 25.43 10.05 -30.42
N ILE A 16 25.15 9.18 -31.39
CA ILE A 16 23.79 8.70 -31.66
C ILE A 16 23.25 7.85 -30.50
N THR A 17 24.04 6.92 -29.93
CA THR A 17 23.59 6.10 -28.80
C THR A 17 23.44 6.90 -27.51
N CYS A 18 24.31 7.88 -27.25
CA CYS A 18 24.15 8.81 -26.13
C CYS A 18 22.87 9.66 -26.26
N VAL A 19 22.56 10.17 -27.45
CA VAL A 19 21.35 10.98 -27.67
C VAL A 19 20.09 10.12 -27.55
N ILE A 20 20.07 8.91 -28.12
CA ILE A 20 18.92 7.99 -27.98
C ILE A 20 18.73 7.55 -26.52
N GLY A 21 19.82 7.24 -25.80
CA GLY A 21 19.76 6.88 -24.38
C GLY A 21 19.25 8.02 -23.50
N TYR A 22 19.66 9.26 -23.79
CA TYR A 22 19.18 10.44 -23.07
C TYR A 22 17.70 10.73 -23.36
N VAL A 23 17.28 10.68 -24.62
CA VAL A 23 15.89 10.93 -25.04
C VAL A 23 14.92 9.87 -24.50
N THR A 24 15.32 8.59 -24.51
CA THR A 24 14.49 7.49 -23.96
C THR A 24 14.36 7.57 -22.44
N ARG A 25 15.43 7.95 -21.73
CA ARG A 25 15.40 8.16 -20.28
C ARG A 25 14.57 9.39 -19.89
N PHE A 26 14.75 10.53 -20.55
CA PHE A 26 13.96 11.73 -20.30
C PHE A 26 12.47 11.51 -20.55
N LYS A 27 12.11 10.79 -21.62
CA LYS A 27 10.71 10.50 -21.95
C LYS A 27 10.05 9.60 -20.90
N ARG A 28 10.78 8.59 -20.39
CA ARG A 28 10.28 7.72 -19.32
C ARG A 28 10.13 8.46 -17.99
N ASP A 29 11.11 9.28 -17.63
CA ASP A 29 11.10 9.99 -16.35
C ASP A 29 10.05 11.14 -16.36
N PHE A 30 9.88 11.83 -17.50
CA PHE A 30 8.80 12.82 -17.69
C PHE A 30 7.41 12.17 -17.72
N MET A 31 7.25 11.02 -18.38
CA MET A 31 5.99 10.26 -18.37
C MET A 31 5.65 9.80 -16.96
N TYR A 32 6.61 9.25 -16.20
CA TYR A 32 6.38 8.84 -14.82
C TYR A 32 5.96 10.01 -13.90
N ILE A 33 6.58 11.19 -14.06
CA ILE A 33 6.22 12.40 -13.31
C ILE A 33 4.86 12.95 -13.75
N SER A 34 4.58 12.95 -15.05
CA SER A 34 3.29 13.37 -15.62
C SER A 34 2.15 12.45 -15.15
N ASP A 35 2.35 11.14 -15.22
CA ASP A 35 1.38 10.11 -14.82
C ASP A 35 1.13 10.14 -13.31
N ALA A 36 2.17 10.39 -12.50
CA ALA A 36 2.04 10.58 -11.06
C ALA A 36 1.27 11.87 -10.71
N ASN A 37 1.47 12.94 -11.49
CA ASN A 37 0.75 14.20 -11.31
C ASN A 37 -0.72 14.09 -11.75
N GLU A 38 -0.98 13.36 -12.83
CA GLU A 38 -2.33 13.07 -13.32
C GLU A 38 -3.12 12.20 -12.32
N SER A 39 -2.46 11.19 -11.74
CA SER A 39 -3.04 10.38 -10.67
C SER A 39 -3.36 11.25 -9.44
N ARG A 40 -2.44 12.12 -9.02
CA ARG A 40 -2.66 13.05 -7.90
C ARG A 40 -3.83 14.00 -8.12
N SER A 41 -3.98 14.55 -9.33
CA SER A 41 -5.12 15.40 -9.68
C SER A 41 -6.43 14.64 -9.54
N CYS A 42 -6.49 13.42 -10.09
CA CYS A 42 -7.66 12.53 -9.96
C CYS A 42 -7.99 12.22 -8.49
N LEU A 43 -6.98 11.89 -7.68
CA LEU A 43 -7.18 11.58 -6.26
C LEU A 43 -7.75 12.78 -5.50
N ALA A 44 -7.28 14.00 -5.82
CA ALA A 44 -7.81 15.24 -5.24
C ALA A 44 -9.25 15.53 -5.68
N GLU A 45 -9.63 15.20 -6.91
CA GLU A 45 -11.00 15.30 -7.41
C GLU A 45 -11.94 14.28 -6.71
N ALA A 46 -11.43 13.08 -6.41
CA ALA A 46 -12.20 12.02 -5.75
C ALA A 46 -12.26 12.18 -4.22
N GLU A 47 -11.33 12.91 -3.60
CA GLU A 47 -11.22 13.07 -2.15
C GLU A 47 -12.51 13.55 -1.47
N PRO A 48 -13.22 14.61 -1.92
CA PRO A 48 -14.40 15.08 -1.20
C PRO A 48 -15.52 14.05 -1.12
N ILE A 49 -15.70 13.26 -2.19
CA ILE A 49 -16.74 12.22 -2.26
C ILE A 49 -16.32 11.01 -1.42
N THR A 50 -15.07 10.58 -1.54
CA THR A 50 -14.54 9.43 -0.80
C THR A 50 -14.45 9.72 0.69
N PHE A 51 -14.08 10.94 1.08
CA PHE A 51 -14.13 11.42 2.45
C PHE A 51 -15.57 11.40 3.00
N LEU A 52 -16.53 12.05 2.34
CA LEU A 52 -17.91 12.11 2.86
C LEU A 52 -18.59 10.74 2.93
N LYS A 53 -18.38 9.90 1.92
CA LYS A 53 -19.11 8.63 1.80
C LYS A 53 -18.38 7.47 2.47
N CYS A 54 -17.10 7.26 2.14
CA CYS A 54 -16.38 6.08 2.61
C CYS A 54 -15.91 6.22 4.05
N ASP A 55 -15.45 7.41 4.47
CA ASP A 55 -15.02 7.62 5.85
C ASP A 55 -16.20 7.39 6.80
N GLN A 56 -17.33 8.08 6.55
CA GLN A 56 -18.52 7.96 7.39
C GLN A 56 -19.05 6.51 7.44
N GLN A 57 -19.23 5.88 6.27
CA GLN A 57 -19.74 4.50 6.21
C GLN A 57 -18.81 3.53 6.95
N CYS A 58 -17.51 3.57 6.68
CA CYS A 58 -16.57 2.63 7.26
C CYS A 58 -16.33 2.89 8.75
N HIS A 59 -16.39 4.15 9.18
CA HIS A 59 -16.36 4.49 10.59
C HIS A 59 -17.57 3.89 11.33
N ASP A 60 -18.77 4.03 10.79
CA ASP A 60 -19.98 3.46 11.37
C ASP A 60 -19.93 1.92 11.42
N GLU A 61 -19.41 1.28 10.37
CA GLU A 61 -19.21 -0.18 10.33
C GLU A 61 -18.22 -0.65 11.41
N VAL A 62 -17.07 -0.01 11.55
CA VAL A 62 -16.05 -0.36 12.56
C VAL A 62 -16.57 -0.12 13.97
N VAL A 63 -17.27 1.00 14.22
CA VAL A 63 -17.90 1.28 15.52
C VAL A 63 -18.98 0.26 15.84
N ALA A 64 -19.80 -0.14 14.88
CA ALA A 64 -20.83 -1.17 15.07
C ALA A 64 -20.21 -2.53 15.43
N GLN A 65 -19.16 -2.95 14.72
CA GLN A 65 -18.41 -4.18 15.02
C GLN A 65 -17.79 -4.12 16.43
N ARG A 66 -17.18 -3.00 16.80
CA ARG A 66 -16.62 -2.81 18.15
C ARG A 66 -17.68 -2.90 19.23
N ARG A 67 -18.85 -2.28 19.03
CA ARG A 67 -19.97 -2.35 19.98
C ARG A 67 -20.47 -3.79 20.14
N GLN A 68 -20.53 -4.57 19.06
CA GLN A 68 -20.90 -6.00 19.13
C GLN A 68 -19.86 -6.81 19.91
N GLN A 69 -18.56 -6.57 19.69
CA GLN A 69 -17.48 -7.24 20.43
C GLN A 69 -17.54 -6.92 21.93
N LEU A 70 -17.70 -5.65 22.29
CA LEU A 70 -17.84 -5.19 23.68
C LEU A 70 -19.14 -5.70 24.33
N ALA A 71 -20.25 -5.80 23.59
CA ALA A 71 -21.48 -6.40 24.09
C ALA A 71 -21.33 -7.90 24.41
N SER A 72 -20.41 -8.59 23.74
CA SER A 72 -20.08 -10.00 24.05
C SER A 72 -19.12 -10.15 25.24
N LYS A 73 -18.28 -9.15 25.51
CA LYS A 73 -17.39 -9.10 26.70
C LYS A 73 -18.08 -8.31 27.82
N ARG A 74 -18.84 -8.99 28.69
CA ARG A 74 -19.29 -8.42 29.98
C ARG A 74 -18.07 -8.19 30.89
N ASP A 75 -17.41 -7.06 30.75
CA ASP A 75 -16.78 -6.28 31.82
C ASP A 75 -15.91 -5.20 31.15
N SER A 76 -16.09 -3.93 31.53
CA SER A 76 -15.11 -2.85 31.27
C SER A 76 -15.53 -1.55 31.94
N ASN A 77 -15.28 -1.46 33.25
CA ASN A 77 -15.07 -0.18 33.96
C ASN A 77 -13.57 0.01 34.28
N GLN A 78 -12.66 -0.44 33.41
CA GLN A 78 -11.23 -0.25 33.60
C GLN A 78 -10.68 0.85 32.69
N VAL A 79 -10.15 1.88 33.34
CA VAL A 79 -9.39 2.96 32.74
C VAL A 79 -7.99 2.45 32.36
N PHE A 80 -7.58 2.79 31.14
CA PHE A 80 -6.43 2.30 30.38
C PHE A 80 -5.07 2.49 31.07
N LEU A 81 -4.22 1.45 31.03
CA LEU A 81 -2.79 1.51 31.33
C LEU A 81 -1.98 1.04 30.11
N SER A 82 -0.88 1.74 29.83
CA SER A 82 -0.06 1.74 28.62
C SER A 82 0.77 0.47 28.34
N SER A 83 0.45 -0.66 28.97
CA SER A 83 1.16 -1.94 28.80
C SER A 83 0.28 -3.08 28.28
N ASN A 84 -0.93 -2.79 27.78
CA ASN A 84 -1.84 -3.83 27.32
C ASN A 84 -1.67 -4.09 25.81
N LEU A 85 -0.86 -5.09 25.48
CA LEU A 85 -0.66 -5.59 24.12
C LEU A 85 -2.00 -5.96 23.45
N GLU A 86 -2.95 -6.53 24.19
CA GLU A 86 -4.26 -6.91 23.64
C GLU A 86 -5.08 -5.69 23.18
N ASN A 87 -4.95 -4.55 23.88
CA ASN A 87 -5.60 -3.31 23.47
C ASN A 87 -4.95 -2.75 22.20
N TYR A 88 -3.62 -2.81 22.12
CA TYR A 88 -2.89 -2.43 20.91
C TYR A 88 -3.36 -3.26 19.72
N GLU A 89 -3.41 -4.59 19.84
CA GLU A 89 -3.87 -5.46 18.76
C GLU A 89 -5.34 -5.23 18.39
N ALA A 90 -6.18 -4.92 19.38
CA ALA A 90 -7.60 -4.61 19.15
C ALA A 90 -7.78 -3.27 18.40
N GLU A 91 -7.00 -2.24 18.73
CA GLU A 91 -7.00 -0.96 18.02
C GLU A 91 -6.41 -1.12 16.61
N LEU A 92 -5.31 -1.85 16.48
CA LEU A 92 -4.70 -2.18 15.21
C LEU A 92 -5.68 -2.91 14.27
N ASN A 93 -6.44 -3.88 14.81
CA ASN A 93 -7.48 -4.57 14.05
C ASN A 93 -8.59 -3.61 13.58
N GLN A 94 -8.97 -2.62 14.38
CA GLN A 94 -9.96 -1.61 13.97
C GLN A 94 -9.43 -0.75 12.83
N LEU A 95 -8.17 -0.31 12.92
CA LEU A 95 -7.53 0.49 11.87
C LEU A 95 -7.42 -0.30 10.55
N CYS A 96 -6.93 -1.53 10.58
CA CYS A 96 -6.83 -2.36 9.37
C CYS A 96 -8.23 -2.70 8.81
N THR A 97 -9.22 -2.96 9.66
CA THR A 97 -10.60 -3.18 9.19
C THR A 97 -11.17 -1.94 8.52
N PHE A 98 -10.92 -0.76 9.07
CA PHE A 98 -11.28 0.50 8.43
C PHE A 98 -10.61 0.62 7.05
N GLN A 99 -9.31 0.37 6.94
CA GLN A 99 -8.58 0.44 5.66
C GLN A 99 -9.14 -0.54 4.61
N VAL A 100 -9.49 -1.77 5.01
CA VAL A 100 -10.15 -2.75 4.12
C VAL A 100 -11.50 -2.21 3.63
N CYS A 101 -12.34 -1.70 4.53
CA CYS A 101 -13.63 -1.12 4.16
C CYS A 101 -13.45 0.09 3.24
N TYR A 102 -12.55 0.99 3.63
CA TYR A 102 -12.30 2.24 2.93
C TYR A 102 -11.85 1.96 1.51
N LEU A 103 -10.86 1.08 1.29
CA LEU A 103 -10.42 0.68 -0.05
C LEU A 103 -11.56 0.09 -0.90
N LYS A 104 -12.41 -0.76 -0.31
CA LYS A 104 -13.57 -1.36 -1.01
C LYS A 104 -14.57 -0.30 -1.47
N CYS A 105 -14.85 0.70 -0.62
CA CYS A 105 -15.72 1.82 -0.97
C CYS A 105 -15.07 2.81 -1.94
N TYR A 106 -13.76 3.03 -1.79
CA TYR A 106 -12.95 4.01 -2.51
C TYR A 106 -12.82 3.66 -4.00
N ILE A 107 -12.46 2.42 -4.30
CA ILE A 107 -12.21 1.93 -5.67
C ILE A 107 -13.33 2.28 -6.67
N PRO A 108 -14.62 1.96 -6.42
CA PRO A 108 -15.68 2.27 -7.38
C PRO A 108 -15.86 3.78 -7.59
N ILE A 109 -15.69 4.61 -6.55
CA ILE A 109 -15.81 6.07 -6.65
C ILE A 109 -14.69 6.62 -7.52
N VAL A 110 -13.45 6.15 -7.33
CA VAL A 110 -12.32 6.59 -8.16
C VAL A 110 -12.47 6.15 -9.61
N LYS A 111 -13.04 4.96 -9.87
CA LYS A 111 -13.38 4.54 -11.23
C LYS A 111 -14.38 5.48 -11.90
N GLU A 112 -15.38 5.92 -11.16
CA GLU A 112 -16.41 6.83 -11.65
C GLU A 112 -15.85 8.25 -11.91
N VAL A 113 -15.11 8.81 -10.94
CA VAL A 113 -14.59 10.18 -11.02
C VAL A 113 -13.45 10.31 -12.03
N CYS A 114 -12.53 9.35 -12.03
CA CYS A 114 -11.27 9.49 -12.75
C CYS A 114 -11.25 8.84 -14.14
N GLY A 115 -12.24 8.01 -14.48
CA GLY A 115 -12.35 7.35 -15.77
C GLY A 115 -11.07 6.59 -16.13
N SER A 116 -10.42 6.96 -17.23
CA SER A 116 -9.17 6.32 -17.71
C SER A 116 -7.98 6.46 -16.75
N ARG A 117 -8.00 7.44 -15.85
CA ARG A 117 -6.93 7.68 -14.86
C ARG A 117 -7.06 6.80 -13.61
N ALA A 118 -8.19 6.09 -13.47
CA ALA A 118 -8.57 5.42 -12.24
C ALA A 118 -7.63 4.28 -11.85
N ASP A 119 -7.25 3.41 -12.78
CA ASP A 119 -6.44 2.22 -12.46
C ASP A 119 -5.11 2.62 -11.81
N ARG A 120 -4.45 3.65 -12.37
CA ARG A 120 -3.18 4.14 -11.82
C ARG A 120 -3.36 4.81 -10.46
N ALA A 121 -4.40 5.62 -10.30
CA ALA A 121 -4.71 6.27 -9.03
C ALA A 121 -5.03 5.24 -7.94
N ILE A 122 -5.79 4.20 -8.28
CA ILE A 122 -6.12 3.08 -7.40
C ILE A 122 -4.84 2.32 -7.01
N ASP A 123 -3.93 2.06 -7.95
CA ASP A 123 -2.68 1.36 -7.67
C ASP A 123 -1.79 2.14 -6.70
N VAL A 124 -1.74 3.47 -6.82
CA VAL A 124 -1.00 4.34 -5.87
C VAL A 124 -1.57 4.19 -4.46
N VAL A 125 -2.89 4.28 -4.30
CA VAL A 125 -3.53 4.17 -2.98
C VAL A 125 -3.39 2.75 -2.42
N ARG A 126 -3.57 1.73 -3.25
CA ARG A 126 -3.40 0.32 -2.84
C ARG A 126 -1.98 0.07 -2.36
N SER A 127 -0.97 0.50 -3.13
CA SER A 127 0.43 0.35 -2.76
C SER A 127 0.77 1.06 -1.45
N LEU A 128 0.16 2.22 -1.17
CA LEU A 128 0.35 2.91 0.11
C LEU A 128 -0.22 2.11 1.29
N VAL A 129 -1.45 1.60 1.15
CA VAL A 129 -2.08 0.77 2.20
C VAL A 129 -1.33 -0.54 2.40
N GLU A 130 -0.94 -1.20 1.31
CA GLU A 130 -0.13 -2.43 1.35
C GLU A 130 1.22 -2.20 2.02
N SER A 131 1.93 -1.11 1.69
CA SER A 131 3.22 -0.78 2.31
C SER A 131 3.09 -0.62 3.82
N HIS A 132 2.05 0.07 4.30
CA HIS A 132 1.81 0.21 5.74
C HIS A 132 1.43 -1.10 6.41
N ALA A 133 0.64 -1.95 5.74
CA ALA A 133 0.31 -3.28 6.25
C ALA A 133 1.55 -4.20 6.30
N ASP A 134 2.45 -4.08 5.34
CA ASP A 134 3.72 -4.81 5.30
C ASP A 134 4.66 -4.36 6.44
N ASP A 135 4.74 -3.06 6.74
CA ASP A 135 5.51 -2.55 7.89
C ASP A 135 5.00 -3.15 9.22
N ILE A 136 3.67 -3.21 9.38
CA ILE A 136 3.03 -3.82 10.55
C ILE A 136 3.34 -5.32 10.59
N ASN A 137 3.20 -6.01 9.46
CA ASN A 137 3.49 -7.44 9.33
C ASN A 137 4.94 -7.75 9.74
N ASP A 138 5.91 -7.02 9.17
CA ASP A 138 7.33 -7.19 9.45
C ASP A 138 7.66 -6.91 10.92
N TRP A 139 7.02 -5.90 11.53
CA TRP A 139 7.18 -5.65 12.97
C TRP A 139 6.70 -6.83 13.82
N HIS A 140 5.56 -7.46 13.49
CA HIS A 140 5.06 -8.64 14.20
C HIS A 140 5.98 -9.86 14.01
N ILE A 141 6.57 -10.02 12.83
CA ILE A 141 7.54 -11.09 12.57
C ILE A 141 8.80 -10.89 13.42
N VAL A 142 9.41 -9.70 13.37
CA VAL A 142 10.67 -9.40 14.06
C VAL A 142 10.52 -9.46 15.59
N THR A 143 9.35 -9.14 16.11
CA THR A 143 9.04 -9.22 17.55
C THR A 143 8.61 -10.61 18.02
N GLY A 144 8.48 -11.58 17.11
CA GLY A 144 8.00 -12.93 17.44
C GLY A 144 6.51 -12.99 17.81
N ASN A 145 5.74 -11.96 17.43
CA ASN A 145 4.33 -11.79 17.78
C ASN A 145 3.36 -12.07 16.61
N TYR A 146 3.81 -12.80 15.59
CA TYR A 146 3.07 -13.01 14.33
C TYR A 146 1.68 -13.65 14.50
N GLU A 147 1.52 -14.51 15.50
CA GLU A 147 0.24 -15.15 15.80
C GLU A 147 -0.83 -14.14 16.22
N ASN A 148 -0.43 -13.03 16.85
CA ASN A 148 -1.34 -11.99 17.32
C ASN A 148 -1.67 -10.94 16.24
N LEU A 149 -0.97 -10.94 15.10
CA LEU A 149 -1.25 -10.03 14.00
C LEU A 149 -2.70 -10.20 13.49
N PRO A 150 -3.54 -9.15 13.52
CA PRO A 150 -4.93 -9.25 13.13
C PRO A 150 -5.12 -9.69 11.68
N SER A 151 -6.15 -10.51 11.44
CA SER A 151 -6.45 -11.02 10.09
C SER A 151 -6.81 -9.92 9.09
N SER A 152 -7.41 -8.83 9.56
CA SER A 152 -7.67 -7.63 8.76
C SER A 152 -6.35 -7.03 8.23
N CYS A 153 -5.32 -6.95 9.06
CA CYS A 153 -3.99 -6.48 8.64
C CYS A 153 -3.30 -7.49 7.71
N LYS A 154 -3.39 -8.80 7.99
CA LYS A 154 -2.87 -9.87 7.11
C LYS A 154 -3.52 -9.82 5.71
N SER A 155 -4.77 -9.39 5.62
CA SER A 155 -5.49 -9.29 4.34
C SER A 155 -5.05 -8.09 3.48
N LEU A 156 -4.47 -7.07 4.11
CA LEU A 156 -3.95 -5.87 3.45
C LEU A 156 -2.47 -6.00 3.07
N SER A 157 -1.74 -6.88 3.75
CA SER A 157 -0.33 -7.12 3.44
C SER A 157 -0.18 -7.90 2.14
N SER A 158 0.78 -7.49 1.32
CA SER A 158 1.18 -8.23 0.12
C SER A 158 1.90 -9.54 0.45
N ARG A 159 2.40 -9.65 1.69
CA ARG A 159 3.13 -10.81 2.25
C ARG A 159 2.19 -11.76 3.00
N GLN A 160 1.02 -12.00 2.44
CA GLN A 160 0.10 -13.00 2.94
C GLN A 160 0.84 -14.33 3.06
N SER A 161 0.77 -14.95 4.24
CA SER A 161 1.56 -16.09 4.68
C SER A 161 1.53 -17.27 3.71
N ASP A 162 2.32 -17.22 2.66
CA ASP A 162 2.86 -18.42 2.06
C ASP A 162 4.08 -18.79 2.91
N SER A 163 4.14 -20.06 3.31
CA SER A 163 5.30 -20.75 3.89
C SER A 163 6.64 -20.59 3.13
N ALA A 164 6.69 -19.71 2.14
CA ALA A 164 7.81 -19.36 1.28
C ALA A 164 8.43 -17.99 1.60
N ASP A 165 8.02 -17.28 2.66
CA ASP A 165 8.79 -16.09 3.09
C ASP A 165 10.18 -16.54 3.59
N PRO A 166 11.28 -16.19 2.89
CA PRO A 166 12.62 -16.65 3.24
C PRO A 166 13.05 -16.18 4.64
N VAL A 167 12.51 -15.07 5.12
CA VAL A 167 12.83 -14.52 6.44
C VAL A 167 12.20 -15.39 7.54
N LEU A 168 10.96 -15.84 7.36
CA LEU A 168 10.30 -16.76 8.29
C LEU A 168 11.01 -18.12 8.35
N GLN A 169 11.60 -18.58 7.24
CA GLN A 169 12.39 -19.81 7.22
C GLN A 169 13.71 -19.66 8.00
N ILE A 170 14.33 -18.49 7.97
CA ILE A 170 15.58 -18.22 8.71
C ILE A 170 15.31 -18.11 10.21
N ILE A 171 14.24 -17.43 10.61
CA ILE A 171 13.91 -17.22 12.03
C ILE A 171 13.55 -18.54 12.73
N ASN A 172 12.82 -19.44 12.05
CA ASN A 172 12.42 -20.74 12.62
C ASN A 172 13.52 -21.82 12.55
N ALA A 173 14.63 -21.56 11.85
CA ALA A 173 15.77 -22.47 11.74
C ALA A 173 16.90 -22.17 12.76
N ALA A 174 16.77 -21.07 13.52
CA ALA A 174 17.66 -20.68 14.61
C ALA A 174 17.11 -21.17 15.97
#